data_AF-A0A374QZ03-F1
#
_entry.id   AF-A0A374QZ03-F1
#
_cell.length_a   1.000
_cell.length_b   1.000
_cell.length_c   1.000
_cell.angle_alpha   90.00
_cell.angle_beta   90.00
_cell.angle_gamma   90.00
#
_symmetry.space_group_name_H-M   'P 1'
#
loop_
_entity.id
_entity.type
_entity.pdbx_description
1 polymer ?
#
loop_
_entity_poly.entity_id
_entity_poly.type
_entity_poly.pdbx_seq_one_letter_code
_entity_poly.pdbx_strand_id
1 'polypeptide(L)'
;MFCPNCGFELDGDLRYCTECGYALEDAKAVLNSASNEVAEEPSVINEAAEEIFASDETEKEPSAGAEAGEEKSPVESDPVADEEDDRPKDDVSSDATPSIPAVRADRPKPSNPVAKPVAAPAPAPAANVSAQKKDPKALYIVGIIVGLAAIAIFSYLLFFSKSSDDVAHYGQDKAIVVAQESKITPTDAKGEKIKKYSVTLNGDNGYSTNAEIKGDEGFTVSQFPDIKPGKYTLTVRDSKSKVEWSIPVKVVDNSKSTDAVKEVSLEVPKANEADTKTGEGDKKDGGAAADNTAAYAAYKQKCQEYLACYGEPRIVEVTDSVYAMRGLCLVDLVDFDQDGQPELLTVVNGMSDDELKSAWNGDIEGLQKSYTVEVWSAADGGVKRLYSQNWLDNSNGGTMFLPLIKADDGSILVSQRTYEMSNAITALLAGRQALAGDNTSVYGKKGDVFSLVSNYESWGVAPSEGNGYEYYYASEGKGISETDYNALYQQFGYGHNYRTYYFFDFSTSGYGSISGESHVDPNQVAEVTKDTLKKVGIE
;
A
#
# COMPACT_ATOMS: atom_id res chain seq x y z
N MET A 1 -28.82 -2.48 -8.40
CA MET A 1 -27.50 -3.06 -8.76
C MET A 1 -26.42 -2.14 -8.22
N PHE A 2 -25.27 -2.61 -7.74
CA PHE A 2 -24.27 -1.69 -7.18
C PHE A 2 -23.26 -1.22 -8.24
N CYS A 3 -22.76 0.00 -8.09
CA CYS A 3 -21.70 0.52 -8.94
C CYS A 3 -20.38 -0.23 -8.64
N PRO A 4 -19.73 -0.89 -9.61
CA PRO A 4 -18.49 -1.63 -9.36
C PRO A 4 -17.28 -0.72 -9.08
N ASN A 5 -17.44 0.61 -9.21
CA ASN A 5 -16.37 1.58 -8.98
C ASN A 5 -16.51 2.37 -7.66
N CYS A 6 -17.73 2.59 -7.18
CA CYS A 6 -17.98 3.40 -5.97
C CYS A 6 -19.06 2.83 -5.03
N GLY A 7 -19.51 1.59 -5.23
CA GLY A 7 -20.42 0.89 -4.32
C GLY A 7 -21.86 1.42 -4.24
N PHE A 8 -22.17 2.57 -4.85
CA PHE A 8 -23.50 3.17 -4.79
C PHE A 8 -24.60 2.29 -5.39
N GLU A 9 -25.80 2.31 -4.81
CA GLU A 9 -26.95 1.56 -5.31
C GLU A 9 -27.59 2.26 -6.51
N LEU A 10 -27.65 1.54 -7.63
CA LEU A 10 -28.12 2.03 -8.93
C LEU A 10 -29.37 1.31 -9.39
N ASP A 11 -30.30 2.09 -9.93
CA ASP A 11 -31.42 1.57 -10.71
C ASP A 11 -30.95 0.78 -11.94
N GLY A 12 -31.65 -0.31 -12.23
CA GLY A 12 -31.20 -1.34 -13.18
C GLY A 12 -31.05 -0.88 -14.64
N ASP A 13 -31.48 0.32 -15.01
CA ASP A 13 -31.48 0.83 -16.40
C ASP A 13 -30.53 2.00 -16.68
N LEU A 14 -29.67 2.33 -15.72
CA LEU A 14 -28.65 3.36 -15.90
C LEU A 14 -27.49 2.89 -16.81
N ARG A 15 -27.00 3.80 -17.67
CA ARG A 15 -25.80 3.60 -18.52
C ARG A 15 -24.51 4.04 -17.84
N TYR A 16 -24.62 4.90 -16.83
CA TYR A 16 -23.51 5.46 -16.05
C TYR A 16 -23.95 5.54 -14.58
N CYS A 17 -23.02 5.39 -13.65
CA CYS A 17 -23.28 5.65 -12.24
C CYS A 17 -23.62 7.12 -12.01
N THR A 18 -24.71 7.41 -11.30
CA THR A 18 -25.14 8.79 -11.02
C THR A 18 -24.20 9.53 -10.08
N GLU A 19 -23.51 8.81 -9.18
CA GLU A 19 -22.60 9.43 -8.20
C GLU A 19 -21.17 9.57 -8.71
N CYS A 20 -20.60 8.52 -9.31
CA CYS A 20 -19.18 8.50 -9.71
C CYS A 20 -18.94 8.39 -11.22
N GLY A 21 -19.96 8.60 -12.06
CA GLY A 21 -19.84 8.66 -13.53
C GLY A 21 -19.45 7.36 -14.26
N TYR A 22 -19.09 6.30 -13.53
CA TYR A 22 -18.59 5.04 -14.09
C TYR A 22 -19.57 4.41 -15.09
N ALA A 23 -19.09 4.06 -16.29
CA ALA A 23 -19.90 3.47 -17.35
C ALA A 23 -20.34 2.03 -17.03
N LEU A 24 -21.65 1.79 -17.05
CA LEU A 24 -22.29 0.53 -16.65
C LEU A 24 -22.58 -0.41 -17.83
N GLU A 25 -22.33 0.04 -19.07
CA GLU A 25 -22.65 -0.73 -20.29
C GLU A 25 -21.88 -2.06 -20.36
N ASP A 26 -20.64 -2.12 -19.84
CA ASP A 26 -19.86 -3.37 -19.72
C ASP A 26 -20.36 -4.27 -18.57
N ALA A 27 -20.89 -3.71 -17.48
CA ALA A 27 -21.37 -4.48 -16.32
C ALA A 27 -22.62 -5.31 -16.64
N LYS A 28 -23.51 -4.81 -17.51
CA LYS A 28 -24.67 -5.56 -18.00
C LYS A 28 -24.29 -6.75 -18.89
N ALA A 29 -23.17 -6.67 -19.62
CA ALA A 29 -22.70 -7.79 -20.44
C ALA A 29 -22.24 -8.97 -19.57
N VAL A 30 -21.51 -8.69 -18.49
CA VAL A 30 -21.02 -9.71 -17.53
C VAL A 30 -22.19 -10.42 -16.80
N LEU A 31 -23.19 -9.66 -16.35
CA LEU A 31 -24.40 -10.22 -15.72
C LEU A 31 -25.20 -11.10 -16.69
N ASN A 32 -25.35 -10.68 -17.95
CA ASN A 32 -26.08 -11.47 -18.95
C ASN A 32 -25.33 -12.72 -19.41
N SER A 33 -23.99 -12.73 -19.41
CA SER A 33 -23.22 -13.97 -19.62
C SER A 33 -23.37 -14.94 -18.45
N ALA A 34 -23.36 -14.45 -17.21
CA ALA A 34 -23.52 -15.31 -16.02
C ALA A 34 -24.91 -15.97 -15.93
N SER A 35 -25.98 -15.30 -16.38
CA SER A 35 -27.33 -15.89 -16.41
C SER A 35 -27.56 -16.90 -17.54
N ASN A 36 -26.76 -16.87 -18.62
CA ASN A 36 -26.94 -17.76 -19.77
C ASN A 36 -26.21 -19.11 -19.64
N GLU A 37 -25.25 -19.26 -18.72
CA GLU A 37 -24.52 -20.53 -18.51
C GLU A 37 -25.26 -21.54 -17.60
N VAL A 38 -26.50 -21.25 -17.17
CA VAL A 38 -27.29 -22.08 -16.24
C VAL A 38 -28.60 -22.62 -16.88
N ALA A 39 -28.72 -22.58 -18.21
CA ALA A 39 -30.00 -22.78 -18.92
C ALA A 39 -30.06 -23.93 -19.96
N GLU A 40 -29.35 -25.04 -19.74
CA GLU A 40 -29.56 -26.34 -20.43
C GLU A 40 -29.26 -27.48 -19.41
N GLU A 41 -30.04 -28.54 -19.18
CA GLU A 41 -31.32 -29.04 -19.73
C GLU A 41 -32.26 -29.56 -18.56
N PRO A 42 -33.10 -30.62 -18.67
CA PRO A 42 -34.53 -30.42 -18.89
C PRO A 42 -35.46 -31.03 -17.81
N SER A 43 -36.74 -30.70 -17.92
CA SER A 43 -37.84 -31.19 -17.07
C SER A 43 -37.99 -32.72 -17.06
N VAL A 44 -38.14 -33.31 -15.86
CA VAL A 44 -38.81 -34.60 -15.68
C VAL A 44 -39.91 -34.47 -14.63
N ILE A 45 -41.12 -34.79 -15.06
CA ILE A 45 -42.36 -34.81 -14.28
C ILE A 45 -42.40 -36.10 -13.46
N ASN A 46 -42.96 -36.09 -12.24
CA ASN A 46 -43.75 -37.20 -11.73
C ASN A 46 -44.67 -36.75 -10.58
N GLU A 47 -45.98 -36.96 -10.78
CA GLU A 47 -47.02 -36.78 -9.76
C GLU A 47 -47.17 -38.05 -8.92
N ALA A 48 -47.43 -37.90 -7.61
CA ALA A 48 -48.17 -38.87 -6.82
C ALA A 48 -48.72 -38.21 -5.53
N ALA A 49 -50.06 -38.04 -5.48
CA ALA A 49 -51.00 -38.31 -4.38
C ALA A 49 -50.59 -37.97 -2.92
N GLU A 50 -51.30 -37.07 -2.21
CA GLU A 50 -52.56 -37.32 -1.45
C GLU A 50 -52.36 -38.33 -0.27
N GLU A 51 -52.74 -38.11 1.00
CA GLU A 51 -53.89 -37.37 1.59
C GLU A 51 -53.66 -36.82 3.04
N ILE A 52 -54.32 -35.68 3.34
CA ILE A 52 -55.15 -35.31 4.54
C ILE A 52 -54.63 -35.42 6.01
N PHE A 53 -54.70 -34.29 6.74
CA PHE A 53 -55.34 -33.98 8.07
C PHE A 53 -54.60 -32.76 8.70
N ALA A 54 -55.16 -31.55 8.90
CA ALA A 54 -56.28 -31.11 9.78
C ALA A 54 -56.08 -31.53 11.27
N SER A 55 -56.14 -30.64 12.29
CA SER A 55 -56.55 -29.22 12.36
C SER A 55 -56.05 -28.50 13.65
N ASP A 56 -56.36 -27.20 13.74
CA ASP A 56 -56.62 -26.37 14.94
C ASP A 56 -55.52 -25.91 15.93
N GLU A 57 -55.28 -24.59 15.88
CA GLU A 57 -55.32 -23.60 16.97
C GLU A 57 -55.08 -24.00 18.44
N THR A 58 -54.22 -23.26 19.14
CA THR A 58 -54.71 -22.23 20.11
C THR A 58 -53.64 -21.23 20.55
N GLU A 59 -54.09 -20.00 20.84
CA GLU A 59 -53.31 -18.91 21.43
C GLU A 59 -52.94 -19.19 22.90
N LYS A 60 -51.74 -18.73 23.35
CA LYS A 60 -51.61 -17.86 24.54
C LYS A 60 -50.17 -17.43 24.89
N GLU A 61 -49.93 -16.12 24.74
CA GLU A 61 -49.18 -15.32 25.72
C GLU A 61 -49.92 -15.34 27.09
N PRO A 62 -49.28 -15.10 28.26
CA PRO A 62 -48.73 -13.75 28.51
C PRO A 62 -47.59 -13.56 29.55
N SER A 63 -47.09 -12.32 29.53
CA SER A 63 -46.70 -11.47 30.67
C SER A 63 -45.34 -11.65 31.34
N ALA A 64 -44.61 -10.54 31.34
CA ALA A 64 -43.56 -10.22 32.29
C ALA A 64 -44.10 -10.04 33.74
N GLY A 65 -43.19 -10.05 34.71
CA GLY A 65 -43.43 -9.69 36.10
C GLY A 65 -42.12 -9.67 36.89
N ALA A 66 -41.63 -8.47 37.23
CA ALA A 66 -40.46 -8.28 38.09
C ALA A 66 -40.87 -8.26 39.57
N GLU A 67 -39.97 -8.62 40.48
CA GLU A 67 -39.60 -7.75 41.62
C GLU A 67 -38.35 -8.26 42.36
N ALA A 68 -37.78 -7.38 43.20
CA ALA A 68 -36.48 -7.54 43.84
C ALA A 68 -36.55 -8.19 45.24
N GLY A 69 -35.38 -8.54 45.79
CA GLY A 69 -35.23 -8.94 47.20
C GLY A 69 -33.77 -9.06 47.62
N GLU A 70 -33.29 -8.12 48.45
CA GLU A 70 -32.04 -8.24 49.22
C GLU A 70 -32.15 -9.46 50.19
N GLU A 71 -31.09 -10.10 50.70
CA GLU A 71 -30.09 -9.52 51.61
C GLU A 71 -29.07 -10.60 52.09
N LYS A 72 -27.98 -10.16 52.74
CA LYS A 72 -27.12 -10.88 53.72
C LYS A 72 -26.13 -11.98 53.27
N SER A 73 -24.86 -11.55 53.19
CA SER A 73 -23.68 -12.23 53.79
C SER A 73 -23.77 -12.22 55.34
N PRO A 74 -22.85 -12.81 56.16
CA PRO A 74 -21.53 -13.42 55.85
C PRO A 74 -21.23 -14.77 56.56
N VAL A 75 -20.00 -15.30 56.43
CA VAL A 75 -19.06 -15.68 57.54
C VAL A 75 -17.81 -16.39 56.98
N GLU A 76 -16.64 -16.06 57.54
CA GLU A 76 -15.31 -16.66 57.25
C GLU A 76 -15.13 -18.07 57.85
N SER A 77 -14.19 -18.85 57.29
CA SER A 77 -13.13 -19.47 58.11
C SER A 77 -12.03 -20.15 57.26
N ASP A 78 -10.83 -19.57 57.28
CA ASP A 78 -9.51 -20.19 57.06
C ASP A 78 -8.91 -20.63 58.43
N PRO A 79 -7.73 -21.28 58.54
CA PRO A 79 -7.01 -22.18 57.62
C PRO A 79 -6.53 -23.48 58.33
N VAL A 80 -5.83 -24.39 57.63
CA VAL A 80 -4.91 -25.39 58.25
C VAL A 80 -3.66 -25.56 57.37
N ALA A 81 -2.49 -25.63 58.00
CA ALA A 81 -1.17 -25.82 57.38
C ALA A 81 -0.44 -27.05 57.94
N ASP A 82 0.81 -27.23 57.47
CA ASP A 82 1.92 -28.03 58.05
C ASP A 82 1.78 -29.58 57.93
N GLU A 83 2.79 -30.39 57.58
CA GLU A 83 4.24 -30.26 57.23
C GLU A 83 4.51 -31.08 55.92
N GLU A 84 5.69 -31.24 55.29
CA GLU A 84 7.11 -30.96 55.61
C GLU A 84 7.94 -30.68 54.30
N ASP A 85 9.20 -31.13 54.21
CA ASP A 85 10.29 -30.84 53.24
C ASP A 85 11.02 -32.14 52.83
N ASP A 86 11.67 -32.20 51.66
CA ASP A 86 13.01 -32.82 51.53
C ASP A 86 13.66 -32.54 50.16
N ARG A 87 14.90 -32.06 50.18
CA ARG A 87 15.81 -32.00 49.02
C ARG A 87 17.02 -32.88 49.28
N PRO A 88 17.81 -33.21 48.25
CA PRO A 88 19.14 -32.60 48.27
C PRO A 88 19.59 -32.01 46.93
N LYS A 89 20.50 -31.04 47.03
CA LYS A 89 21.45 -30.67 45.97
C LYS A 89 22.82 -31.19 46.39
N ASP A 90 23.62 -31.63 45.43
CA ASP A 90 25.08 -31.70 45.57
C ASP A 90 25.75 -31.10 44.33
N ASP A 91 26.68 -30.17 44.55
CA ASP A 91 27.57 -29.59 43.55
C ASP A 91 28.88 -30.40 43.49
N VAL A 92 29.36 -30.77 42.29
CA VAL A 92 30.82 -30.95 42.05
C VAL A 92 31.20 -30.51 40.63
N SER A 93 32.14 -29.56 40.56
CA SER A 93 32.93 -29.24 39.37
C SER A 93 34.23 -30.08 39.33
N SER A 94 34.67 -30.54 38.16
CA SER A 94 36.04 -31.05 37.94
C SER A 94 36.43 -31.07 36.45
N ASP A 95 37.68 -30.69 36.19
CA ASP A 95 38.32 -30.69 34.87
C ASP A 95 38.47 -32.09 34.25
N ALA A 96 38.56 -32.15 32.91
CA ALA A 96 39.75 -32.68 32.20
C ALA A 96 39.63 -32.63 30.67
N THR A 97 40.65 -32.10 29.99
CA THR A 97 40.97 -32.41 28.59
C THR A 97 42.38 -33.00 28.49
N PRO A 98 42.57 -34.09 27.75
CA PRO A 98 43.77 -34.24 26.91
C PRO A 98 43.37 -34.70 25.49
N SER A 99 43.65 -33.98 24.40
CA SER A 99 44.96 -33.60 23.81
C SER A 99 45.70 -34.71 23.04
N ILE A 100 45.86 -34.48 21.72
CA ILE A 100 47.08 -34.72 20.90
C ILE A 100 47.29 -36.18 20.39
N PRO A 101 47.83 -36.42 19.16
CA PRO A 101 48.78 -35.57 18.44
C PRO A 101 48.50 -35.14 16.98
N ALA A 102 49.18 -34.06 16.61
CA ALA A 102 49.40 -33.60 15.24
C ALA A 102 50.65 -34.24 14.61
N VAL A 103 50.79 -34.12 13.29
CA VAL A 103 52.09 -34.18 12.60
C VAL A 103 52.32 -32.89 11.81
N ARG A 104 53.56 -32.42 11.84
CA ARG A 104 54.04 -31.11 11.38
C ARG A 104 55.31 -31.30 10.55
N ALA A 105 55.45 -30.53 9.48
CA ALA A 105 56.71 -30.22 8.78
C ALA A 105 56.43 -28.99 7.90
N ASP A 106 56.67 -27.75 8.32
CA ASP A 106 57.92 -27.03 8.63
C ASP A 106 58.83 -26.69 7.44
N ARG A 107 59.42 -25.50 7.55
CA ARG A 107 60.09 -24.65 6.53
C ARG A 107 61.44 -25.23 6.03
N PRO A 108 62.04 -24.73 4.93
CA PRO A 108 62.93 -23.55 5.08
C PRO A 108 62.99 -22.57 3.88
N LYS A 109 63.59 -21.40 4.13
CA LYS A 109 64.06 -20.41 3.13
C LYS A 109 65.58 -20.25 3.28
N PRO A 110 66.35 -20.14 2.18
CA PRO A 110 67.67 -19.51 2.19
C PRO A 110 67.75 -18.27 1.27
N SER A 111 68.95 -17.67 1.17
CA SER A 111 69.15 -16.27 0.74
C SER A 111 70.46 -16.03 -0.04
N ASN A 112 70.45 -14.99 -0.90
CA ASN A 112 71.63 -14.28 -1.48
C ASN A 112 72.52 -15.07 -2.49
N PRO A 113 73.47 -14.44 -3.25
CA PRO A 113 74.03 -13.07 -3.13
C PRO A 113 74.28 -12.22 -4.42
N VAL A 114 74.42 -10.89 -4.20
CA VAL A 114 75.42 -9.93 -4.74
C VAL A 114 75.69 -9.75 -6.25
N ALA A 115 75.53 -8.49 -6.72
CA ALA A 115 76.52 -7.77 -7.55
C ALA A 115 76.47 -6.24 -7.32
N LYS A 116 77.65 -5.59 -7.32
CA LYS A 116 77.97 -4.14 -7.18
C LYS A 116 79.38 -3.94 -7.79
N PRO A 117 79.97 -2.74 -7.94
CA PRO A 117 79.45 -1.39 -8.27
C PRO A 117 80.24 -0.74 -9.45
N VAL A 118 79.88 0.47 -9.91
CA VAL A 118 80.85 1.51 -10.37
C VAL A 118 80.27 2.90 -10.06
N ALA A 119 81.11 3.90 -9.76
CA ALA A 119 80.70 5.27 -9.43
C ALA A 119 81.57 6.33 -10.15
N ALA A 120 80.96 7.51 -10.40
CA ALA A 120 81.60 8.83 -10.65
C ALA A 120 82.46 8.99 -11.94
N PRO A 121 82.69 10.22 -12.47
CA PRO A 121 82.50 11.54 -11.82
C PRO A 121 81.72 12.62 -12.63
N ALA A 122 81.42 13.74 -11.96
CA ALA A 122 81.07 15.04 -12.55
C ALA A 122 82.34 15.95 -12.53
N PRO A 123 82.43 17.13 -13.22
CA PRO A 123 81.59 18.30 -12.87
C PRO A 123 81.27 19.38 -13.96
N ALA A 124 80.16 20.10 -13.72
CA ALA A 124 79.94 21.55 -13.94
C ALA A 124 79.88 22.15 -15.39
N PRO A 125 79.41 23.40 -15.57
CA PRO A 125 78.07 23.88 -15.17
C PRO A 125 77.37 24.78 -16.23
N ALA A 126 76.04 24.94 -16.14
CA ALA A 126 75.31 26.10 -16.66
C ALA A 126 74.04 26.34 -15.80
N ALA A 127 73.65 27.61 -15.63
CA ALA A 127 72.71 28.05 -14.58
C ALA A 127 71.34 28.54 -15.11
N ASN A 128 70.42 28.76 -14.16
CA ASN A 128 69.12 29.45 -14.28
C ASN A 128 68.01 28.62 -14.97
N VAL A 129 66.73 28.65 -14.57
CA VAL A 129 65.98 29.53 -13.64
C VAL A 129 65.10 28.68 -12.68
N SER A 130 64.80 29.20 -11.48
CA SER A 130 63.90 28.53 -10.52
C SER A 130 62.43 28.56 -10.94
N ALA A 131 61.70 27.45 -10.77
CA ALA A 131 60.24 27.43 -10.72
C ALA A 131 59.78 26.89 -9.36
N GLN A 132 59.20 27.76 -8.52
CA GLN A 132 58.62 27.36 -7.24
C GLN A 132 57.37 26.49 -7.44
N LYS A 133 57.31 25.35 -6.73
CA LYS A 133 56.04 24.65 -6.46
C LYS A 133 55.04 25.60 -5.78
N LYS A 134 53.79 25.58 -6.23
CA LYS A 134 52.62 25.97 -5.43
C LYS A 134 51.56 24.86 -5.52
N ASP A 135 50.92 24.57 -4.39
CA ASP A 135 49.97 23.46 -4.24
C ASP A 135 48.69 23.61 -5.09
N PRO A 136 48.15 22.52 -5.66
CA PRO A 136 46.95 22.57 -6.51
C PRO A 136 45.62 22.59 -5.71
N LYS A 137 45.62 23.07 -4.45
CA LYS A 137 44.43 23.01 -3.58
C LYS A 137 43.40 24.12 -3.84
N ALA A 138 43.77 25.19 -4.55
CA ALA A 138 42.88 26.32 -4.83
C ALA A 138 41.96 26.12 -6.05
N LEU A 139 42.31 25.23 -6.99
CA LEU A 139 41.53 25.01 -8.21
C LEU A 139 40.30 24.11 -8.00
N TYR A 140 40.34 23.19 -7.03
CA TYR A 140 39.19 22.32 -6.74
C TYR A 140 37.99 23.09 -6.16
N ILE A 141 38.22 24.07 -5.28
CA ILE A 141 37.12 24.83 -4.66
C ILE A 141 36.47 25.78 -5.67
N VAL A 142 37.27 26.43 -6.53
CA VAL A 142 36.72 27.25 -7.63
C VAL A 142 36.02 26.37 -8.67
N GLY A 143 36.56 25.18 -8.99
CA GLY A 143 35.92 24.21 -9.87
C GLY A 143 34.59 23.68 -9.33
N ILE A 144 34.47 23.45 -8.01
CA ILE A 144 33.21 23.04 -7.37
C ILE A 144 32.22 24.20 -7.31
N ILE A 145 32.63 25.43 -7.00
CA ILE A 145 31.72 26.58 -6.97
C ILE A 145 31.26 26.96 -8.38
N VAL A 146 32.14 26.95 -9.39
CA VAL A 146 31.77 27.17 -10.80
C VAL A 146 30.98 25.98 -11.35
N GLY A 147 31.25 24.75 -10.89
CA GLY A 147 30.48 23.55 -11.25
C GLY A 147 29.07 23.56 -10.66
N LEU A 148 28.91 23.88 -9.38
CA LEU A 148 27.60 24.03 -8.73
C LEU A 148 26.86 25.26 -9.22
N ALA A 149 27.55 26.37 -9.51
CA ALA A 149 26.94 27.52 -10.16
C ALA A 149 26.55 27.19 -11.61
N ALA A 150 27.35 26.43 -12.36
CA ALA A 150 26.99 25.98 -13.70
C ALA A 150 25.83 24.99 -13.67
N ILE A 151 25.79 24.04 -12.72
CA ILE A 151 24.64 23.13 -12.54
C ILE A 151 23.42 23.94 -12.11
N ALA A 152 23.50 24.82 -11.13
CA ALA A 152 22.37 25.66 -10.72
C ALA A 152 21.91 26.60 -11.86
N ILE A 153 22.83 27.17 -12.66
CA ILE A 153 22.51 28.00 -13.83
C ILE A 153 21.98 27.14 -14.99
N PHE A 154 22.40 25.88 -15.14
CA PHE A 154 21.95 25.00 -16.23
C PHE A 154 20.63 24.30 -15.87
N SER A 155 20.41 23.94 -14.61
CA SER A 155 19.09 23.61 -14.07
C SER A 155 18.16 24.82 -14.14
N TYR A 156 18.63 26.02 -13.79
CA TYR A 156 17.87 27.26 -13.98
C TYR A 156 17.65 27.56 -15.46
N LEU A 157 18.53 27.20 -16.39
CA LEU A 157 18.28 27.33 -17.82
C LEU A 157 17.41 26.18 -18.36
N LEU A 158 17.39 24.99 -17.76
CA LEU A 158 16.44 23.93 -18.14
C LEU A 158 15.03 24.20 -17.59
N PHE A 159 14.89 24.90 -16.45
CA PHE A 159 13.60 25.31 -15.87
C PHE A 159 13.14 26.74 -16.22
N PHE A 160 14.06 27.66 -16.55
CA PHE A 160 13.78 29.08 -16.84
C PHE A 160 14.39 29.59 -18.17
N SER A 161 14.90 28.73 -19.06
CA SER A 161 15.00 29.13 -20.48
C SER A 161 13.59 29.24 -21.04
N LYS A 162 13.08 30.47 -21.02
CA LYS A 162 12.18 31.07 -22.00
C LYS A 162 11.30 30.03 -22.73
N SER A 163 10.12 29.79 -22.16
CA SER A 163 9.14 28.81 -22.63
C SER A 163 8.94 28.85 -24.15
N SER A 164 9.08 27.68 -24.78
CA SER A 164 8.17 27.29 -25.85
C SER A 164 6.84 26.99 -25.19
N ASP A 165 5.88 27.91 -25.28
CA ASP A 165 4.65 27.90 -24.45
C ASP A 165 3.71 26.69 -24.70
N ASP A 166 4.02 25.83 -25.67
CA ASP A 166 3.17 24.73 -26.17
C ASP A 166 3.55 23.33 -25.66
N VAL A 167 4.55 23.19 -24.77
CA VAL A 167 4.98 21.89 -24.20
C VAL A 167 4.99 21.94 -22.67
N ALA A 168 4.44 20.91 -22.03
CA ALA A 168 4.49 20.70 -20.59
C ALA A 168 4.82 19.25 -20.26
N HIS A 169 5.30 19.02 -19.03
CA HIS A 169 5.84 17.74 -18.61
C HIS A 169 5.03 17.12 -17.47
N TYR A 170 4.83 15.80 -17.52
CA TYR A 170 4.27 15.06 -16.40
C TYR A 170 5.14 15.20 -15.14
N GLY A 171 4.50 15.31 -13.98
CA GLY A 171 5.19 15.52 -12.69
C GLY A 171 5.80 16.92 -12.47
N GLN A 172 5.52 17.91 -13.33
CA GLN A 172 5.94 19.28 -13.05
C GLN A 172 5.09 19.91 -11.93
N ASP A 173 5.72 20.60 -10.97
CA ASP A 173 5.01 21.26 -9.86
C ASP A 173 4.19 22.49 -10.31
N LYS A 174 4.51 23.07 -11.46
CA LYS A 174 3.86 24.30 -11.96
C LYS A 174 2.62 23.96 -12.78
N ALA A 175 1.46 24.43 -12.34
CA ALA A 175 0.21 24.26 -13.08
C ALA A 175 0.28 24.87 -14.49
N ILE A 176 -0.16 24.11 -15.51
CA ILE A 176 -0.43 24.67 -16.84
C ILE A 176 -1.72 25.49 -16.82
N VAL A 177 -1.77 26.62 -17.53
CA VAL A 177 -2.95 27.49 -17.60
C VAL A 177 -3.68 27.24 -18.91
N VAL A 178 -4.92 26.78 -18.83
CA VAL A 178 -5.74 26.34 -19.97
C VAL A 178 -7.13 26.97 -19.92
N ALA A 179 -7.72 27.24 -21.08
CA ALA A 179 -9.13 27.58 -21.24
C ALA A 179 -9.93 26.30 -21.55
N GLN A 180 -11.27 26.39 -21.62
CA GLN A 180 -12.08 25.21 -21.97
C GLN A 180 -11.77 24.71 -23.39
N GLU A 181 -11.53 25.63 -24.34
CA GLU A 181 -11.15 25.27 -25.72
C GLU A 181 -9.66 24.95 -25.91
N SER A 182 -8.86 24.90 -24.84
CA SER A 182 -7.46 24.47 -24.94
C SER A 182 -7.38 22.98 -25.25
N LYS A 183 -6.55 22.66 -26.24
CA LYS A 183 -6.30 21.31 -26.73
C LYS A 183 -5.08 20.71 -26.05
N ILE A 184 -5.22 19.51 -25.49
CA ILE A 184 -4.17 18.81 -24.75
C ILE A 184 -3.88 17.47 -25.46
N THR A 185 -2.62 17.23 -25.81
CA THR A 185 -2.18 16.03 -26.55
C THR A 185 -1.15 15.24 -25.74
N PRO A 186 -1.54 14.12 -25.11
CA PRO A 186 -0.63 13.20 -24.43
C PRO A 186 0.34 12.46 -25.35
N THR A 187 1.56 12.24 -24.86
CA THR A 187 2.57 11.34 -25.43
C THR A 187 3.08 10.35 -24.38
N ASP A 188 3.51 9.17 -24.85
CA ASP A 188 4.12 8.14 -24.00
C ASP A 188 5.62 8.41 -23.73
N ALA A 189 6.28 7.52 -22.99
CA ALA A 189 7.71 7.63 -22.68
C ALA A 189 8.66 7.57 -23.90
N LYS A 190 8.16 7.24 -25.09
CA LYS A 190 8.91 7.28 -26.36
C LYS A 190 8.70 8.60 -27.11
N GLY A 191 7.80 9.46 -26.61
CA GLY A 191 7.32 10.64 -27.33
C GLY A 191 6.32 10.31 -28.43
N GLU A 192 5.75 9.09 -28.46
CA GLU A 192 4.68 8.73 -29.39
C GLU A 192 3.33 9.20 -28.83
N LYS A 193 2.47 9.76 -29.68
CA LYS A 193 1.13 10.19 -29.27
C LYS A 193 0.28 9.00 -28.80
N ILE A 194 -0.36 9.13 -27.64
CA ILE A 194 -1.20 8.05 -27.09
C ILE A 194 -2.53 8.00 -27.86
N LYS A 195 -2.87 6.83 -28.42
CA LYS A 195 -4.04 6.64 -29.32
C LYS A 195 -5.32 6.15 -28.66
N LYS A 196 -5.22 5.62 -27.45
CA LYS A 196 -6.35 5.26 -26.58
C LYS A 196 -5.92 5.44 -25.13
N TYR A 197 -6.60 6.31 -24.40
CA TYR A 197 -6.31 6.59 -22.99
C TYR A 197 -7.59 7.01 -22.27
N SER A 198 -7.60 6.87 -20.95
CA SER A 198 -8.59 7.56 -20.12
C SER A 198 -7.95 8.80 -19.50
N VAL A 199 -8.76 9.85 -19.35
CA VAL A 199 -8.41 11.06 -18.62
C VAL A 199 -9.30 11.15 -17.40
N THR A 200 -8.71 11.47 -16.24
CA THR A 200 -9.44 11.86 -15.03
C THR A 200 -9.07 13.29 -14.68
N LEU A 201 -10.05 14.09 -14.26
CA LEU A 201 -9.83 15.46 -13.81
C LEU A 201 -10.45 15.66 -12.42
N ASN A 202 -9.60 15.82 -11.41
CA ASN A 202 -9.99 16.01 -10.01
C ASN A 202 -9.72 17.46 -9.60
N GLY A 203 -10.73 18.18 -9.12
CA GLY A 203 -10.65 19.60 -8.76
C GLY A 203 -10.69 19.84 -7.26
N ASP A 204 -9.94 20.86 -6.80
CA ASP A 204 -9.90 21.33 -5.39
C ASP A 204 -11.30 21.72 -4.84
N ASN A 205 -12.32 21.79 -5.70
CA ASN A 205 -13.72 22.10 -5.39
C ASN A 205 -14.62 20.85 -5.24
N GLY A 206 -14.03 19.65 -5.16
CA GLY A 206 -14.77 18.37 -5.07
C GLY A 206 -15.32 17.86 -6.40
N TYR A 207 -15.01 18.52 -7.52
CA TYR A 207 -15.36 18.03 -8.85
C TYR A 207 -14.45 16.86 -9.25
N SER A 208 -15.02 15.74 -9.65
CA SER A 208 -14.30 14.65 -10.31
C SER A 208 -15.05 14.19 -11.55
N THR A 209 -14.32 13.88 -12.61
CA THR A 209 -14.87 13.39 -13.87
C THR A 209 -13.84 12.55 -14.61
N ASN A 210 -14.30 11.67 -15.49
CA ASN A 210 -13.46 10.87 -16.37
C ASN A 210 -13.99 10.82 -17.81
N ALA A 211 -13.10 10.55 -18.76
CA ALA A 211 -13.43 10.35 -20.17
C ALA A 211 -12.50 9.32 -20.83
N GLU A 212 -13.02 8.46 -21.71
CA GLU A 212 -12.20 7.69 -22.67
C GLU A 212 -11.94 8.52 -23.92
N ILE A 213 -10.68 8.70 -24.30
CA ILE A 213 -10.27 9.38 -25.53
C ILE A 213 -9.71 8.35 -26.53
N LYS A 214 -10.06 8.52 -27.81
CA LYS A 214 -9.69 7.63 -28.93
C LYS A 214 -9.18 8.48 -30.10
N GLY A 215 -8.04 8.10 -30.68
CA GLY A 215 -7.32 8.88 -31.68
C GLY A 215 -6.10 9.60 -31.11
N ASP A 216 -5.28 10.20 -31.99
CA ASP A 216 -4.05 10.95 -31.67
C ASP A 216 -4.20 12.48 -31.82
N GLU A 217 -5.44 12.96 -31.84
CA GLU A 217 -5.74 14.39 -31.87
C GLU A 217 -5.74 15.06 -30.49
N GLY A 218 -5.63 14.31 -29.39
CA GLY A 218 -5.76 14.88 -28.05
C GLY A 218 -7.22 15.06 -27.61
N PHE A 219 -7.44 15.90 -26.60
CA PHE A 219 -8.77 16.27 -26.08
C PHE A 219 -8.84 17.77 -25.78
N THR A 220 -10.05 18.33 -25.64
CA THR A 220 -10.27 19.68 -25.13
C THR A 220 -10.91 19.64 -23.75
N VAL A 221 -10.59 20.62 -22.91
CA VAL A 221 -11.13 20.74 -21.55
C VAL A 221 -12.67 20.93 -21.57
N SER A 222 -13.23 21.49 -22.64
CA SER A 222 -14.66 21.63 -22.91
C SER A 222 -15.43 20.31 -23.10
N GLN A 223 -14.74 19.17 -23.22
CA GLN A 223 -15.38 17.85 -23.30
C GLN A 223 -15.91 17.36 -21.94
N PHE A 224 -15.42 17.94 -20.84
CA PHE A 224 -15.86 17.58 -19.48
C PHE A 224 -17.12 18.37 -19.09
N PRO A 225 -18.19 17.70 -18.62
CA PRO A 225 -19.46 18.36 -18.30
C PRO A 225 -19.31 19.30 -17.09
N ASP A 226 -19.97 20.46 -17.15
CA ASP A 226 -20.06 21.45 -16.05
C ASP A 226 -18.72 21.96 -15.48
N ILE A 227 -17.63 21.84 -16.24
CA ILE A 227 -16.29 22.26 -15.83
C ILE A 227 -16.19 23.79 -15.62
N LYS A 228 -15.71 24.19 -14.45
CA LYS A 228 -15.62 25.59 -14.01
C LYS A 228 -14.16 26.08 -14.01
N PRO A 229 -13.92 27.40 -14.02
CA PRO A 229 -12.59 27.94 -13.73
C PRO A 229 -12.13 27.51 -12.33
N GLY A 230 -10.90 27.02 -12.21
CA GLY A 230 -10.43 26.38 -10.99
C GLY A 230 -9.03 25.79 -11.11
N LYS A 231 -8.59 25.14 -10.04
CA LYS A 231 -7.41 24.27 -10.01
C LYS A 231 -7.87 22.82 -10.07
N TYR A 232 -7.08 22.01 -10.75
CA TYR A 232 -7.35 20.61 -11.03
C TYR A 232 -6.04 19.82 -11.08
N THR A 233 -6.10 18.53 -10.76
CA THR A 233 -5.11 17.55 -11.21
C THR A 233 -5.68 16.80 -12.40
N LEU A 234 -4.88 16.73 -13.46
CA LEU A 234 -5.14 15.98 -14.68
C LEU A 234 -4.32 14.68 -14.63
N THR A 235 -5.00 13.54 -14.55
CA THR A 235 -4.40 12.21 -14.64
C THR A 235 -4.68 11.63 -16.03
N VAL A 236 -3.63 11.17 -16.72
CA VAL A 236 -3.73 10.48 -18.01
C VAL A 236 -3.29 9.04 -17.85
N ARG A 237 -4.12 8.09 -18.28
CA ARG A 237 -3.83 6.66 -18.22
C ARG A 237 -3.84 6.02 -19.60
N ASP A 238 -2.68 5.51 -20.05
CA ASP A 238 -2.60 4.77 -21.31
C ASP A 238 -3.39 3.45 -21.22
N SER A 239 -4.31 3.23 -22.16
CA SER A 239 -5.10 2.00 -22.21
C SER A 239 -4.26 0.75 -22.49
N LYS A 240 -3.07 0.89 -23.10
CA LYS A 240 -2.19 -0.21 -23.50
C LYS A 240 -1.26 -0.64 -22.37
N SER A 241 -0.41 0.26 -21.87
CA SER A 241 0.57 -0.02 -20.80
C SER A 241 -0.05 -0.04 -19.39
N LYS A 242 -1.21 0.61 -19.21
CA LYS A 242 -1.87 0.89 -17.93
C LYS A 242 -1.11 1.86 -17.01
N VAL A 243 -0.05 2.49 -17.51
CA VAL A 243 0.70 3.54 -16.80
C VAL A 243 -0.16 4.81 -16.70
N GLU A 244 -0.06 5.46 -15.55
CA GLU A 244 -0.72 6.70 -15.16
C GLU A 244 0.33 7.80 -14.94
N TRP A 245 0.07 8.99 -15.50
CA TRP A 245 0.88 10.19 -15.29
C TRP A 245 -0.01 11.37 -14.91
N SER A 246 0.49 12.23 -14.03
CA SER A 246 -0.34 13.28 -13.42
C SER A 246 0.33 14.67 -13.50
N ILE A 247 -0.48 15.71 -13.68
CA ILE A 247 -0.01 17.10 -13.81
C ILE A 247 -1.03 18.09 -13.22
N PRO A 248 -0.60 19.13 -12.48
CA PRO A 248 -1.48 20.22 -12.07
C PRO A 248 -1.92 21.09 -13.26
N VAL A 249 -3.19 21.46 -13.27
CA VAL A 249 -3.86 22.25 -14.32
C VAL A 249 -4.68 23.37 -13.68
N LYS A 250 -4.67 24.54 -14.30
CA LYS A 250 -5.53 25.66 -13.93
C LYS A 250 -6.43 26.03 -15.10
N VAL A 251 -7.72 25.77 -14.96
CA VAL A 251 -8.75 26.14 -15.94
C VAL A 251 -9.15 27.60 -15.69
N VAL A 252 -9.21 28.40 -16.76
CA VAL A 252 -9.65 29.82 -16.73
C VAL A 252 -10.88 30.05 -17.60
N ASP A 253 -11.59 31.15 -17.34
CA ASP A 253 -12.68 31.61 -18.20
C ASP A 253 -12.23 31.78 -19.66
N ASN A 254 -13.07 31.43 -20.62
CA ASN A 254 -12.79 31.68 -22.05
C ASN A 254 -12.62 33.18 -22.36
N SER A 255 -13.17 34.08 -21.54
CA SER A 255 -12.94 35.54 -21.62
C SER A 255 -11.54 35.99 -21.17
N LYS A 256 -10.78 35.11 -20.49
CA LYS A 256 -9.38 35.28 -20.07
C LYS A 256 -8.42 34.35 -20.82
N SER A 257 -8.88 33.78 -21.95
CA SER A 257 -8.11 32.83 -22.79
C SER A 257 -6.85 33.42 -23.44
N THR A 258 -6.62 34.73 -23.33
CA THR A 258 -5.35 35.36 -23.75
C THR A 258 -4.15 34.88 -22.94
N ASP A 259 -4.38 34.44 -21.71
CA ASP A 259 -3.36 34.03 -20.74
C ASP A 259 -3.26 32.49 -20.66
N ALA A 260 -4.03 31.78 -21.48
CA ALA A 260 -4.11 30.33 -21.54
C ALA A 260 -3.38 29.78 -22.77
N VAL A 261 -2.71 28.65 -22.61
CA VAL A 261 -2.08 27.93 -23.73
C VAL A 261 -3.18 27.32 -24.60
N LYS A 262 -3.11 27.49 -25.93
CA LYS A 262 -4.14 27.01 -26.86
C LYS A 262 -3.98 25.54 -27.22
N GLU A 263 -2.75 25.10 -27.46
CA GLU A 263 -2.42 23.70 -27.73
C GLU A 263 -1.23 23.30 -26.84
N VAL A 264 -1.35 22.19 -26.11
CA VAL A 264 -0.32 21.68 -25.18
C VAL A 264 0.06 20.25 -25.58
N SER A 265 1.35 20.01 -25.83
CA SER A 265 1.95 18.67 -25.79
C SER A 265 2.22 18.30 -24.33
N LEU A 266 1.73 17.14 -23.87
CA LEU A 266 2.11 16.58 -22.58
C LEU A 266 3.13 15.45 -22.79
N GLU A 267 4.32 15.63 -22.23
CA GLU A 267 5.46 14.74 -22.46
C GLU A 267 6.00 14.15 -21.16
N VAL A 268 6.36 12.87 -21.19
CA VAL A 268 7.14 12.24 -20.12
C VAL A 268 8.52 12.90 -20.06
N PRO A 269 9.03 13.30 -18.87
CA PRO A 269 10.38 13.80 -18.72
C PRO A 269 11.41 12.82 -19.30
N LYS A 270 12.20 13.26 -20.28
CA LYS A 270 13.27 12.43 -20.86
C LYS A 270 14.38 12.29 -19.82
N ALA A 271 14.65 11.05 -19.40
CA ALA A 271 15.80 10.75 -18.55
C ALA A 271 17.08 11.23 -19.24
N ASN A 272 17.90 12.00 -18.54
CA ASN A 272 19.16 12.49 -19.11
C ASN A 272 20.16 11.33 -19.23
N GLU A 273 20.72 11.11 -20.42
CA GLU A 273 21.80 10.13 -20.62
C GLU A 273 23.02 10.40 -19.72
N ALA A 274 23.13 11.60 -19.13
CA ALA A 274 24.19 12.01 -18.22
C ALA A 274 24.17 11.30 -16.85
N ASP A 275 23.00 10.93 -16.32
CA ASP A 275 22.90 10.31 -14.98
C ASP A 275 23.48 8.88 -14.95
N THR A 276 23.63 8.25 -16.13
CA THR A 276 24.32 6.95 -16.26
C THR A 276 25.86 7.04 -16.23
N LYS A 277 26.45 8.22 -15.94
CA LYS A 277 27.91 8.45 -15.95
C LYS A 277 28.50 9.03 -14.65
N THR A 278 28.08 8.49 -13.51
CA THR A 278 28.83 8.63 -12.24
C THR A 278 29.01 7.28 -11.56
N GLY A 279 30.24 6.75 -11.49
CA GLY A 279 30.51 5.58 -10.65
C GLY A 279 31.62 4.59 -11.02
N GLU A 280 32.47 4.82 -12.03
CA GLU A 280 33.66 3.94 -12.21
C GLU A 280 34.75 4.30 -11.18
N GLY A 281 34.57 3.89 -9.93
CA GLY A 281 35.48 4.17 -8.82
C GLY A 281 35.16 3.43 -7.51
N ASP A 282 36.05 2.50 -7.15
CA ASP A 282 36.13 1.72 -5.89
C ASP A 282 34.93 0.84 -5.46
N LYS A 283 35.09 -0.46 -5.70
CA LYS A 283 34.36 -1.52 -4.97
C LYS A 283 34.78 -1.58 -3.50
N LYS A 284 33.82 -1.41 -2.58
CA LYS A 284 33.82 -2.04 -1.25
C LYS A 284 32.40 -2.47 -0.87
N ASP A 285 32.31 -3.52 -0.05
CA ASP A 285 31.07 -4.24 0.25
C ASP A 285 29.99 -3.39 0.94
N GLY A 286 28.74 -3.71 0.60
CA GLY A 286 27.52 -3.04 1.04
C GLY A 286 26.57 -2.93 -0.14
N GLY A 287 25.39 -3.56 -0.08
CA GLY A 287 24.45 -3.62 -1.19
C GLY A 287 24.12 -2.21 -1.70
N ALA A 288 24.42 -1.95 -2.98
CA ALA A 288 24.17 -0.66 -3.58
C ALA A 288 22.66 -0.46 -3.70
N ALA A 289 22.12 0.48 -2.92
CA ALA A 289 20.79 1.02 -3.20
C ALA A 289 20.83 1.59 -4.62
N ALA A 290 20.00 1.02 -5.51
CA ALA A 290 19.87 1.53 -6.87
C ALA A 290 19.32 2.96 -6.83
N ASP A 291 19.62 3.73 -7.88
CA ASP A 291 19.20 5.13 -7.96
C ASP A 291 17.70 5.22 -8.26
N ASN A 292 16.89 5.22 -7.20
CA ASN A 292 15.44 5.27 -7.25
C ASN A 292 14.89 6.64 -7.68
N THR A 293 15.73 7.61 -8.08
CA THR A 293 15.31 8.99 -8.39
C THR A 293 14.16 9.06 -9.39
N ALA A 294 14.19 8.24 -10.46
CA ALA A 294 13.11 8.21 -11.45
C ALA A 294 11.81 7.61 -10.89
N ALA A 295 11.89 6.59 -10.02
CA ALA A 295 10.74 6.00 -9.37
C ALA A 295 10.11 6.97 -8.35
N TYR A 296 10.92 7.65 -7.55
CA TYR A 296 10.45 8.64 -6.58
C TYR A 296 9.84 9.86 -7.28
N ALA A 297 10.37 10.27 -8.44
CA ALA A 297 9.75 11.31 -9.27
C ALA A 297 8.36 10.90 -9.79
N ALA A 298 8.13 9.62 -10.09
CA ALA A 298 6.80 9.11 -10.46
C ALA A 298 5.85 9.01 -9.26
N TYR A 299 6.33 8.48 -8.13
CA TYR A 299 5.57 8.40 -6.88
C TYR A 299 5.17 9.78 -6.35
N LYS A 300 6.04 10.80 -6.51
CA LYS A 300 5.70 12.20 -6.22
C LYS A 300 4.43 12.65 -6.94
N GLN A 301 4.29 12.36 -8.24
CA GLN A 301 3.11 12.75 -9.02
C GLN A 301 1.84 12.13 -8.45
N LYS A 302 1.90 10.84 -8.09
CA LYS A 302 0.75 10.11 -7.53
C LYS A 302 0.39 10.58 -6.12
N CYS A 303 1.39 10.88 -5.28
CA CYS A 303 1.16 11.50 -3.98
C CYS A 303 0.56 12.92 -4.11
N GLN A 304 1.02 13.74 -5.07
CA GLN A 304 0.45 15.06 -5.33
C GLN A 304 -1.01 14.98 -5.84
N GLU A 305 -1.32 14.02 -6.71
CA GLU A 305 -2.68 13.71 -7.14
C GLU A 305 -3.58 13.34 -5.96
N TYR A 306 -3.09 12.51 -5.03
CA TYR A 306 -3.87 12.06 -3.89
C TYR A 306 -4.01 13.13 -2.80
N LEU A 307 -2.99 13.96 -2.59
CA LEU A 307 -3.10 15.16 -1.75
C LEU A 307 -4.08 16.18 -2.32
N ALA A 308 -4.16 16.34 -3.65
CA ALA A 308 -5.15 17.20 -4.28
C ALA A 308 -6.58 16.62 -4.22
N CYS A 309 -6.73 15.29 -4.35
CA CYS A 309 -8.04 14.64 -4.36
C CYS A 309 -8.64 14.41 -2.96
N TYR A 310 -7.81 14.05 -1.97
CA TYR A 310 -8.25 13.61 -0.65
C TYR A 310 -7.77 14.53 0.49
N GLY A 311 -6.71 15.31 0.26
CA GLY A 311 -6.06 16.13 1.28
C GLY A 311 -4.99 15.39 2.09
N GLU A 312 -4.33 16.14 2.97
CA GLU A 312 -3.35 15.62 3.93
C GLU A 312 -3.96 14.59 4.89
N PRO A 313 -3.17 13.64 5.44
CA PRO A 313 -3.62 12.74 6.50
C PRO A 313 -4.14 13.51 7.70
N ARG A 314 -5.34 13.16 8.17
CA ARG A 314 -5.95 13.72 9.39
C ARG A 314 -6.57 12.62 10.24
N ILE A 315 -6.48 12.79 11.55
CA ILE A 315 -7.20 11.98 12.53
C ILE A 315 -8.44 12.77 12.95
N VAL A 316 -9.62 12.15 12.85
CA VAL A 316 -10.92 12.73 13.20
C VAL A 316 -11.48 11.99 14.40
N GLU A 317 -11.95 12.73 15.40
CA GLU A 317 -12.75 12.19 16.50
C GLU A 317 -14.18 11.96 16.02
N VAL A 318 -14.57 10.69 15.98
CA VAL A 318 -15.86 10.19 15.47
C VAL A 318 -16.91 10.20 16.59
N THR A 319 -16.52 9.76 17.79
CA THR A 319 -17.27 9.93 19.04
C THR A 319 -16.30 10.11 20.20
N ASP A 320 -16.80 10.41 21.40
CA ASP A 320 -16.03 10.39 22.65
C ASP A 320 -15.20 9.09 22.75
N SER A 321 -13.88 9.17 22.55
CA SER A 321 -12.92 8.04 22.50
C SER A 321 -12.87 7.19 21.22
N VAL A 322 -13.40 7.62 20.07
CA VAL A 322 -13.26 6.88 18.79
C VAL A 322 -12.61 7.76 17.73
N TYR A 323 -11.55 7.25 17.10
CA TYR A 323 -10.73 8.02 16.16
C TYR A 323 -10.57 7.29 14.82
N ALA A 324 -10.69 8.02 13.71
CA ALA A 324 -10.54 7.50 12.34
C ALA A 324 -9.60 8.37 11.51
N MET A 325 -8.86 7.78 10.56
CA MET A 325 -8.03 8.52 9.60
C MET A 325 -8.80 8.90 8.32
N ARG A 326 -8.51 10.09 7.79
CA ARG A 326 -8.96 10.54 6.47
C ARG A 326 -7.88 11.25 5.66
N GLY A 327 -8.17 11.45 4.37
CA GLY A 327 -7.23 12.00 3.40
C GLY A 327 -6.31 10.93 2.83
N LEU A 328 -5.10 11.33 2.42
CA LEU A 328 -4.01 10.41 2.10
C LEU A 328 -3.43 9.83 3.41
N CYS A 329 -4.09 8.79 3.93
CA CYS A 329 -3.87 8.24 5.27
C CYS A 329 -2.48 7.61 5.44
N LEU A 330 -2.14 6.64 4.57
CA LEU A 330 -0.83 6.00 4.53
C LEU A 330 -0.11 6.31 3.20
N VAL A 331 1.19 6.62 3.29
CA VAL A 331 2.16 6.47 2.21
C VAL A 331 3.41 5.78 2.77
N ASP A 332 3.77 4.62 2.24
CA ASP A 332 5.06 3.97 2.53
C ASP A 332 5.74 3.42 1.28
N LEU A 333 7.05 3.22 1.37
CA LEU A 333 7.88 2.60 0.33
C LEU A 333 8.27 1.19 0.77
N VAL A 334 7.64 0.18 0.17
CA VAL A 334 7.75 -1.23 0.54
C VAL A 334 8.27 -2.01 -0.66
N ASP A 335 9.41 -2.67 -0.49
CA ASP A 335 9.99 -3.61 -1.46
C ASP A 335 9.33 -4.99 -1.28
N PHE A 336 8.24 -5.25 -2.02
CA PHE A 336 7.39 -6.41 -1.75
C PHE A 336 8.04 -7.74 -2.15
N ASP A 337 8.80 -7.80 -3.25
CA ASP A 337 9.49 -9.03 -3.70
C ASP A 337 11.02 -9.03 -3.47
N GLN A 338 11.53 -8.06 -2.68
CA GLN A 338 12.93 -7.95 -2.24
C GLN A 338 13.92 -7.78 -3.42
N ASP A 339 13.50 -7.08 -4.48
CA ASP A 339 14.32 -6.82 -5.68
C ASP A 339 15.21 -5.56 -5.54
N GLY A 340 15.03 -4.78 -4.46
CA GLY A 340 15.73 -3.53 -4.20
C GLY A 340 15.06 -2.28 -4.80
N GLN A 341 13.88 -2.41 -5.42
CA GLN A 341 13.04 -1.34 -5.94
C GLN A 341 11.72 -1.28 -5.15
N PRO A 342 11.56 -0.36 -4.19
CA PRO A 342 10.35 -0.29 -3.40
C PRO A 342 9.15 0.20 -4.24
N GLU A 343 8.02 -0.48 -4.09
CA GLU A 343 6.70 0.00 -4.51
C GLU A 343 6.18 1.07 -3.55
N LEU A 344 5.28 1.91 -4.05
CA LEU A 344 4.50 2.83 -3.24
C LEU A 344 3.22 2.14 -2.76
N LEU A 345 3.11 1.96 -1.45
CA LEU A 345 1.88 1.55 -0.77
C LEU A 345 1.09 2.81 -0.35
N THR A 346 -0.17 2.91 -0.76
CA THR A 346 -1.06 4.01 -0.39
C THR A 346 -2.35 3.50 0.26
N VAL A 347 -2.80 4.20 1.30
CA VAL A 347 -4.18 4.07 1.82
C VAL A 347 -4.83 5.44 1.83
N VAL A 348 -6.02 5.55 1.22
CA VAL A 348 -6.80 6.79 1.14
C VAL A 348 -8.20 6.60 1.74
N ASN A 349 -8.77 7.67 2.28
CA ASN A 349 -10.18 7.76 2.68
C ASN A 349 -10.73 9.15 2.35
N GLY A 350 -11.76 9.18 1.50
CA GLY A 350 -12.35 10.41 0.97
C GLY A 350 -13.49 11.02 1.80
N MET A 351 -14.05 10.29 2.78
CA MET A 351 -15.17 10.79 3.59
C MET A 351 -14.81 12.09 4.31
N SER A 352 -15.78 13.00 4.44
CA SER A 352 -15.72 14.17 5.31
C SER A 352 -15.83 13.80 6.80
N ASP A 353 -15.46 14.74 7.68
CA ASP A 353 -15.55 14.57 9.13
C ASP A 353 -16.98 14.23 9.59
N ASP A 354 -18.01 14.77 8.92
CA ASP A 354 -19.42 14.54 9.24
C ASP A 354 -19.92 13.21 8.64
N GLU A 355 -19.41 12.80 7.47
CA GLU A 355 -19.69 11.46 6.90
C GLU A 355 -19.09 10.36 7.78
N LEU A 356 -17.86 10.52 8.28
CA LEU A 356 -17.24 9.58 9.22
C LEU A 356 -18.07 9.41 10.50
N LYS A 357 -18.51 10.53 11.09
CA LYS A 357 -19.39 10.52 12.28
C LYS A 357 -20.74 9.88 12.00
N SER A 358 -21.25 9.98 10.78
CA SER A 358 -22.54 9.40 10.38
C SER A 358 -22.43 7.92 9.99
N ALA A 359 -21.27 7.49 9.47
CA ALA A 359 -20.98 6.10 9.14
C ALA A 359 -20.76 5.23 10.40
N TRP A 360 -20.37 5.85 11.52
CA TRP A 360 -20.29 5.18 12.81
C TRP A 360 -21.67 5.07 13.48
N ASN A 361 -22.23 3.86 13.47
CA ASN A 361 -23.49 3.51 14.12
C ASN A 361 -23.29 2.58 15.34
N GLY A 362 -22.05 2.41 15.80
CA GLY A 362 -21.62 1.37 16.74
C GLY A 362 -21.04 0.12 16.07
N ASP A 363 -21.06 0.06 14.73
CA ASP A 363 -20.38 -0.91 13.89
C ASP A 363 -19.32 -0.21 13.02
N ILE A 364 -18.27 -0.96 12.71
CA ILE A 364 -17.13 -0.59 11.85
C ILE A 364 -17.45 -0.70 10.36
N GLU A 365 -18.46 -1.48 9.94
CA GLU A 365 -18.66 -1.88 8.54
C GLU A 365 -18.75 -0.67 7.57
N GLY A 366 -19.47 0.38 7.99
CA GLY A 366 -19.60 1.63 7.24
C GLY A 366 -18.28 2.38 7.07
N LEU A 367 -17.38 2.28 8.05
CA LEU A 367 -16.05 2.88 8.03
C LEU A 367 -15.05 2.02 7.23
N GLN A 368 -15.12 0.69 7.30
CA GLN A 368 -14.25 -0.21 6.53
C GLN A 368 -14.34 0.06 5.03
N LYS A 369 -15.55 0.32 4.53
CA LYS A 369 -15.85 0.62 3.12
C LYS A 369 -15.40 2.02 2.67
N SER A 370 -14.90 2.86 3.57
CA SER A 370 -14.40 4.21 3.25
C SER A 370 -12.93 4.24 2.82
N TYR A 371 -12.17 3.19 3.11
CA TYR A 371 -10.75 3.11 2.80
C TYR A 371 -10.49 2.40 1.47
N THR A 372 -9.47 2.83 0.76
CA THR A 372 -8.94 2.14 -0.43
C THR A 372 -7.44 1.91 -0.26
N VAL A 373 -7.00 0.66 -0.41
CA VAL A 373 -5.60 0.24 -0.31
C VAL A 373 -5.07 -0.06 -1.71
N GLU A 374 -3.92 0.50 -2.09
CA GLU A 374 -3.33 0.29 -3.41
C GLU A 374 -1.81 0.15 -3.34
N VAL A 375 -1.25 -0.62 -4.27
CA VAL A 375 0.20 -0.76 -4.47
C VAL A 375 0.55 -0.34 -5.90
N TRP A 376 1.58 0.50 -6.04
CA TRP A 376 1.99 1.11 -7.29
C TRP A 376 3.48 0.86 -7.57
N SER A 377 3.81 0.38 -8.77
CA SER A 377 5.19 0.39 -9.26
C SER A 377 5.44 1.60 -10.16
N ALA A 378 6.67 2.10 -10.18
CA ALA A 378 7.10 3.09 -11.15
C ALA A 378 7.36 2.44 -12.52
N ALA A 379 6.85 3.04 -13.59
CA ALA A 379 7.05 2.58 -14.95
C ALA A 379 6.95 3.76 -15.93
N ASP A 380 7.84 3.82 -16.93
CA ASP A 380 7.75 4.80 -18.03
C ASP A 380 7.57 6.27 -17.58
N GLY A 381 8.18 6.66 -16.46
CA GLY A 381 8.10 8.01 -15.87
C GLY A 381 6.77 8.35 -15.18
N GLY A 382 5.89 7.36 -15.03
CA GLY A 382 4.63 7.41 -14.29
C GLY A 382 4.49 6.19 -13.38
N VAL A 383 3.26 5.87 -12.98
CA VAL A 383 2.97 4.74 -12.07
C VAL A 383 2.02 3.73 -12.69
N LYS A 384 2.18 2.46 -12.35
CA LYS A 384 1.29 1.37 -12.75
C LYS A 384 0.70 0.73 -11.49
N ARG A 385 -0.64 0.70 -11.39
CA ARG A 385 -1.31 0.04 -10.27
C ARG A 385 -1.10 -1.47 -10.37
N LEU A 386 -0.51 -2.06 -9.32
CA LEU A 386 -0.31 -3.49 -9.17
C LEU A 386 -1.42 -4.13 -8.35
N TYR A 387 -1.90 -3.46 -7.30
CA TYR A 387 -2.94 -3.93 -6.38
C TYR A 387 -3.97 -2.83 -6.06
N SER A 388 -5.20 -3.24 -5.74
CA SER A 388 -6.31 -2.37 -5.33
C SER A 388 -7.30 -3.17 -4.49
N GLN A 389 -7.63 -2.69 -3.30
CA GLN A 389 -8.68 -3.23 -2.41
C GLN A 389 -9.60 -2.08 -2.01
N ASN A 390 -10.90 -2.22 -2.26
CA ASN A 390 -11.89 -1.15 -2.15
C ASN A 390 -12.65 -1.16 -0.81
N TRP A 391 -11.92 -1.47 0.25
CA TRP A 391 -12.32 -1.46 1.66
C TRP A 391 -11.11 -1.92 2.49
N LEU A 392 -11.18 -1.82 3.81
CA LEU A 392 -10.18 -2.36 4.72
C LEU A 392 -10.82 -3.40 5.64
N ASP A 393 -10.69 -4.67 5.26
CA ASP A 393 -11.44 -5.78 5.89
C ASP A 393 -10.90 -6.18 7.27
N ASN A 394 -9.60 -5.99 7.55
CA ASN A 394 -9.05 -6.44 8.82
C ASN A 394 -9.54 -5.55 9.97
N SER A 395 -10.34 -6.15 10.84
CA SER A 395 -10.74 -5.59 12.12
C SER A 395 -10.91 -6.68 13.15
N ASN A 396 -10.85 -6.30 14.43
CA ASN A 396 -11.19 -7.16 15.57
C ASN A 396 -12.47 -6.69 16.29
N GLY A 397 -13.31 -5.88 15.63
CA GLY A 397 -14.47 -5.20 16.21
C GLY A 397 -14.12 -3.95 17.04
N GLY A 398 -12.84 -3.78 17.41
CA GLY A 398 -12.30 -2.61 18.08
C GLY A 398 -11.54 -1.68 17.12
N THR A 399 -10.66 -2.23 16.30
CA THR A 399 -9.70 -1.44 15.51
C THR A 399 -9.73 -1.84 14.04
N MET A 400 -9.39 -0.94 13.12
CA MET A 400 -9.23 -1.27 11.71
C MET A 400 -7.77 -1.12 11.29
N PHE A 401 -7.19 -2.14 10.67
CA PHE A 401 -5.76 -2.21 10.37
C PHE A 401 -5.37 -2.83 9.02
N LEU A 402 -4.18 -2.48 8.54
CA LEU A 402 -3.52 -3.13 7.40
C LEU A 402 -2.27 -3.87 7.90
N PRO A 403 -2.34 -5.21 8.03
CA PRO A 403 -1.18 -6.04 8.32
C PRO A 403 -0.37 -6.28 7.04
N LEU A 404 0.92 -5.97 7.12
CA LEU A 404 1.93 -6.46 6.19
C LEU A 404 2.68 -7.61 6.86
N ILE A 405 2.75 -8.76 6.19
CA ILE A 405 3.32 -10.01 6.72
C ILE A 405 4.64 -10.30 6.01
N LYS A 406 5.64 -10.79 6.75
CA LYS A 406 6.89 -11.27 6.13
C LYS A 406 6.83 -12.77 5.89
N ALA A 407 6.97 -13.19 4.64
CA ALA A 407 7.05 -14.60 4.27
C ALA A 407 8.45 -15.20 4.55
N ASP A 408 8.54 -16.53 4.54
CA ASP A 408 9.78 -17.28 4.82
C ASP A 408 10.91 -16.98 3.83
N ASP A 409 10.58 -16.65 2.58
CA ASP A 409 11.56 -16.23 1.55
C ASP A 409 12.01 -14.77 1.70
N GLY A 410 11.41 -14.04 2.64
CA GLY A 410 11.68 -12.65 2.94
C GLY A 410 10.77 -11.64 2.25
N SER A 411 9.94 -12.06 1.29
CA SER A 411 8.95 -11.20 0.65
C SER A 411 7.94 -10.62 1.65
N ILE A 412 7.41 -9.45 1.32
CA ILE A 412 6.36 -8.78 2.10
C ILE A 412 5.03 -9.05 1.40
N LEU A 413 3.99 -9.32 2.18
CA LEU A 413 2.64 -9.63 1.71
C LEU A 413 1.63 -8.67 2.32
N VAL A 414 0.65 -8.22 1.54
CA VAL A 414 -0.56 -7.55 2.03
C VAL A 414 -1.53 -8.61 2.53
N SER A 415 -2.03 -8.48 3.76
CA SER A 415 -2.98 -9.41 4.36
C SER A 415 -4.39 -8.82 4.45
N GLN A 416 -5.36 -9.63 4.04
CA GLN A 416 -6.79 -9.34 4.06
C GLN A 416 -7.52 -10.46 4.83
N ARG A 417 -8.01 -10.15 6.02
CA ARG A 417 -8.78 -11.04 6.89
C ARG A 417 -10.26 -10.71 6.79
N THR A 418 -11.09 -11.70 6.51
CA THR A 418 -12.56 -11.61 6.57
C THR A 418 -13.12 -12.61 7.59
N TYR A 419 -14.36 -12.39 8.00
CA TYR A 419 -15.15 -13.31 8.83
C TYR A 419 -16.11 -14.16 8.01
N GLU A 420 -15.85 -14.32 6.71
CA GLU A 420 -16.67 -15.12 5.80
C GLU A 420 -16.15 -16.55 5.70
N MET A 421 -16.96 -17.51 6.15
CA MET A 421 -16.71 -18.93 5.96
C MET A 421 -16.80 -19.32 4.49
N SER A 422 -15.91 -20.20 4.04
CA SER A 422 -16.00 -20.83 2.73
C SER A 422 -17.26 -21.69 2.62
N ASN A 423 -17.71 -21.92 1.38
CA ASN A 423 -18.83 -22.82 1.09
C ASN A 423 -18.59 -24.24 1.65
N ALA A 424 -17.33 -24.69 1.73
CA ALA A 424 -16.98 -26.01 2.27
C ALA A 424 -17.26 -26.09 3.78
N ILE A 425 -16.81 -25.09 4.56
CA ILE A 425 -17.07 -25.05 6.00
C ILE A 425 -18.55 -24.77 6.28
N THR A 426 -19.15 -23.82 5.56
CA THR A 426 -20.59 -23.51 5.67
C THR A 426 -21.46 -24.76 5.47
N ALA A 427 -21.16 -25.58 4.46
CA ALA A 427 -21.85 -26.85 4.21
C ALA A 427 -21.56 -27.91 5.29
N LEU A 428 -20.34 -27.96 5.82
CA LEU A 428 -19.94 -28.90 6.86
C LEU A 428 -20.62 -28.62 8.21
N LEU A 429 -20.84 -27.35 8.56
CA LEU A 429 -21.44 -26.98 9.84
C LEU A 429 -22.92 -27.40 9.94
N ALA A 430 -23.68 -27.35 8.84
CA ALA A 430 -25.02 -27.93 8.72
C ALA A 430 -25.98 -27.64 9.91
N GLY A 431 -25.92 -26.43 10.49
CA GLY A 431 -26.71 -26.01 11.65
C GLY A 431 -25.94 -25.88 12.97
N ARG A 432 -24.64 -26.22 13.00
CA ARG A 432 -23.72 -25.89 14.11
C ARG A 432 -23.30 -24.43 14.06
N GLN A 433 -23.08 -23.83 15.23
CA GLN A 433 -22.59 -22.46 15.35
C GLN A 433 -21.05 -22.42 15.33
N ALA A 434 -20.48 -21.68 14.38
CA ALA A 434 -19.10 -21.21 14.47
C ALA A 434 -18.99 -20.18 15.61
N LEU A 435 -18.00 -20.35 16.49
CA LEU A 435 -17.82 -19.48 17.67
C LEU A 435 -16.76 -18.42 17.45
N ALA A 436 -15.68 -18.78 16.76
CA ALA A 436 -14.64 -17.86 16.32
C ALA A 436 -13.89 -18.47 15.14
N GLY A 437 -13.30 -17.61 14.32
CA GLY A 437 -12.50 -18.01 13.18
C GLY A 437 -12.38 -16.88 12.18
N ASP A 438 -11.59 -17.12 11.15
CA ASP A 438 -11.26 -16.13 10.15
C ASP A 438 -10.76 -16.77 8.85
N ASN A 439 -10.85 -15.98 7.79
CA ASN A 439 -10.42 -16.31 6.45
C ASN A 439 -9.42 -15.23 6.00
N THR A 440 -8.14 -15.57 5.99
CA THR A 440 -7.04 -14.66 5.67
C THR A 440 -6.48 -14.97 4.27
N SER A 441 -6.63 -14.02 3.36
CA SER A 441 -5.97 -13.98 2.05
C SER A 441 -4.70 -13.14 2.12
N VAL A 442 -3.58 -13.67 1.61
CA VAL A 442 -2.32 -12.92 1.51
C VAL A 442 -1.91 -12.72 0.05
N TYR A 443 -1.56 -11.48 -0.28
CA TYR A 443 -1.24 -11.04 -1.63
C TYR A 443 0.19 -10.51 -1.70
N GLY A 444 0.92 -10.84 -2.76
CA GLY A 444 2.33 -10.46 -2.92
C GLY A 444 2.69 -10.10 -4.35
N LYS A 445 3.78 -9.35 -4.51
CA LYS A 445 4.39 -9.01 -5.80
C LYS A 445 5.18 -10.20 -6.34
N LYS A 446 5.21 -10.35 -7.66
CA LYS A 446 6.17 -11.19 -8.39
C LYS A 446 6.47 -10.55 -9.74
N GLY A 447 7.45 -9.64 -9.76
CA GLY A 447 7.67 -8.76 -10.90
C GLY A 447 6.44 -7.88 -11.16
N ASP A 448 5.96 -7.85 -12.40
CA ASP A 448 4.87 -6.96 -12.86
C ASP A 448 3.45 -7.32 -12.38
N VAL A 449 3.31 -8.30 -11.48
CA VAL A 449 2.02 -8.86 -11.02
C VAL A 449 1.95 -8.84 -9.51
N PHE A 450 0.83 -8.36 -8.96
CA PHE A 450 0.44 -8.58 -7.56
C PHE A 450 -0.73 -9.57 -7.55
N SER A 451 -0.63 -10.65 -6.79
CA SER A 451 -1.60 -11.74 -6.84
C SER A 451 -1.76 -12.44 -5.49
N LEU A 452 -2.87 -13.15 -5.32
CA LEU A 452 -3.07 -14.05 -4.18
C LEU A 452 -1.93 -15.07 -4.15
N VAL A 453 -1.18 -15.09 -3.06
CA VAL A 453 -0.10 -16.05 -2.80
C VAL A 453 -0.64 -17.28 -2.08
N SER A 454 -1.51 -17.07 -1.10
CA SER A 454 -2.19 -18.13 -0.37
C SER A 454 -3.47 -17.60 0.30
N ASN A 455 -4.38 -18.52 0.63
CA ASN A 455 -5.55 -18.28 1.45
C ASN A 455 -5.56 -19.30 2.59
N TYR A 456 -5.85 -18.83 3.80
CA TYR A 456 -5.86 -19.62 5.02
C TYR A 456 -7.18 -19.40 5.74
N GLU A 457 -7.85 -20.48 6.07
CA GLU A 457 -9.13 -20.43 6.77
C GLU A 457 -9.01 -21.27 8.04
N SER A 458 -9.47 -20.75 9.17
CA SER A 458 -9.46 -21.46 10.46
C SER A 458 -10.70 -21.13 11.30
N TRP A 459 -11.40 -22.15 11.81
CA TRP A 459 -12.64 -21.98 12.58
C TRP A 459 -12.74 -22.92 13.77
N GLY A 460 -13.02 -22.37 14.95
CA GLY A 460 -13.46 -23.07 16.15
C GLY A 460 -14.99 -23.11 16.25
N VAL A 461 -15.54 -24.29 16.52
CA VAL A 461 -16.97 -24.59 16.40
C VAL A 461 -17.53 -25.13 17.72
N ALA A 462 -18.74 -24.68 18.07
CA ALA A 462 -19.45 -25.16 19.26
C ALA A 462 -19.79 -26.67 19.18
N PRO A 463 -19.90 -27.37 20.33
CA PRO A 463 -20.70 -28.59 20.39
C PRO A 463 -22.17 -28.29 20.04
N SER A 464 -22.95 -29.32 19.68
CA SER A 464 -24.40 -29.15 19.50
C SER A 464 -25.14 -28.83 20.81
N GLU A 465 -24.55 -29.18 21.96
CA GLU A 465 -25.02 -28.83 23.30
C GLU A 465 -23.80 -28.55 24.21
N GLY A 466 -23.68 -27.35 24.77
CA GLY A 466 -22.60 -26.97 25.70
C GLY A 466 -21.91 -25.63 25.38
N ASN A 467 -20.89 -25.30 26.17
CA ASN A 467 -20.07 -24.09 26.01
C ASN A 467 -18.62 -24.47 25.65
N GLY A 468 -18.00 -23.73 24.73
CA GLY A 468 -16.59 -23.91 24.32
C GLY A 468 -16.44 -24.46 22.90
N TYR A 469 -15.20 -24.51 22.41
CA TYR A 469 -14.88 -25.13 21.10
C TYR A 469 -14.76 -26.65 21.27
N GLU A 470 -15.49 -27.43 20.48
CA GLU A 470 -15.35 -28.90 20.43
C GLU A 470 -14.60 -29.36 19.17
N TYR A 471 -14.74 -28.63 18.06
CA TYR A 471 -14.11 -28.96 16.78
C TYR A 471 -13.40 -27.76 16.19
N TYR A 472 -12.30 -28.04 15.49
CA TYR A 472 -11.54 -27.05 14.74
C TYR A 472 -11.41 -27.50 13.29
N TYR A 473 -11.62 -26.57 12.36
CA TYR A 473 -11.54 -26.81 10.92
C TYR A 473 -10.61 -25.81 10.25
N ALA A 474 -9.83 -26.29 9.28
CA ALA A 474 -9.10 -25.48 8.32
C ALA A 474 -9.85 -25.40 6.98
N SER A 475 -9.26 -24.65 6.04
CA SER A 475 -9.61 -24.63 4.61
C SER A 475 -10.06 -25.99 4.06
N GLU A 476 -11.04 -25.95 3.15
CA GLU A 476 -11.71 -27.13 2.57
C GLU A 476 -12.50 -27.99 3.59
N GLY A 477 -12.71 -27.51 4.82
CA GLY A 477 -13.42 -28.26 5.87
C GLY A 477 -12.59 -29.36 6.52
N LYS A 478 -11.26 -29.30 6.38
CA LYS A 478 -10.34 -30.28 6.98
C LYS A 478 -10.33 -30.11 8.50
N GLY A 479 -10.69 -31.16 9.24
CA GLY A 479 -10.53 -31.17 10.70
C GLY A 479 -9.05 -31.06 11.12
N ILE A 480 -8.76 -30.21 12.11
CA ILE A 480 -7.42 -29.93 12.64
C ILE A 480 -7.39 -30.03 14.17
N SER A 481 -6.20 -30.02 14.80
CA SER A 481 -6.11 -29.92 16.25
C SER A 481 -6.25 -28.48 16.75
N GLU A 482 -6.57 -28.30 18.02
CA GLU A 482 -6.52 -26.99 18.69
C GLU A 482 -5.16 -26.31 18.56
N THR A 483 -4.07 -27.09 18.61
CA THR A 483 -2.70 -26.60 18.43
C THR A 483 -2.50 -26.05 17.02
N ASP A 484 -3.00 -26.73 15.99
CA ASP A 484 -2.91 -26.28 14.59
C ASP A 484 -3.80 -25.05 14.34
N TYR A 485 -5.00 -25.00 14.94
CA TYR A 485 -5.89 -23.84 14.90
C TYR A 485 -5.22 -22.62 15.50
N ASN A 486 -4.70 -22.75 16.73
CA ASN A 486 -3.97 -21.67 17.39
C ASN A 486 -2.70 -21.28 16.60
N ALA A 487 -1.99 -22.22 15.98
CA ALA A 487 -0.84 -21.92 15.13
C ALA A 487 -1.24 -21.10 13.89
N LEU A 488 -2.30 -21.47 13.18
CA LEU A 488 -2.83 -20.70 12.04
C LEU A 488 -3.28 -19.29 12.46
N TYR A 489 -4.05 -19.21 13.55
CA TYR A 489 -4.56 -17.93 14.07
C TYR A 489 -3.44 -16.97 14.49
N GLN A 490 -2.33 -17.51 15.04
CA GLN A 490 -1.13 -16.73 15.38
C GLN A 490 -0.23 -16.43 14.17
N GLN A 491 -0.17 -17.32 13.18
CA GLN A 491 0.65 -17.15 11.96
C GLN A 491 0.26 -15.88 11.19
N PHE A 492 -1.03 -15.53 11.16
CA PHE A 492 -1.55 -14.32 10.53
C PHE A 492 -1.98 -13.25 11.57
N GLY A 493 -1.63 -13.47 12.83
CA GLY A 493 -1.95 -12.63 13.99
C GLY A 493 -0.74 -11.90 14.55
N TYR A 494 -0.72 -11.75 15.87
CA TYR A 494 0.17 -10.88 16.65
C TYR A 494 1.63 -11.40 16.80
N GLY A 495 2.29 -11.75 15.70
CA GLY A 495 3.66 -12.31 15.78
C GLY A 495 4.48 -12.43 14.49
N HIS A 496 3.87 -12.44 13.31
CA HIS A 496 4.57 -12.55 12.01
C HIS A 496 4.47 -11.27 11.16
N ASN A 497 3.92 -10.20 11.72
CA ASN A 497 3.75 -8.93 11.05
C ASN A 497 5.12 -8.27 10.79
N TYR A 498 5.43 -8.01 9.53
CA TYR A 498 6.47 -7.06 9.15
C TYR A 498 6.14 -5.68 9.73
N ARG A 499 4.87 -5.28 9.61
CA ARG A 499 4.32 -4.04 10.16
C ARG A 499 2.80 -4.07 10.12
N THR A 500 2.13 -3.51 11.14
CA THR A 500 0.67 -3.38 11.16
C THR A 500 0.29 -1.92 11.34
N TYR A 501 -0.43 -1.36 10.36
CA TYR A 501 -0.88 0.03 10.36
C TYR A 501 -2.32 0.14 10.85
N TYR A 502 -2.59 1.01 11.82
CA TYR A 502 -3.92 1.23 12.37
C TYR A 502 -4.53 2.53 11.83
N PHE A 503 -5.77 2.45 11.34
CA PHE A 503 -6.51 3.58 10.75
C PHE A 503 -7.72 3.99 11.58
N PHE A 504 -8.14 3.14 12.52
CA PHE A 504 -9.25 3.37 13.43
C PHE A 504 -8.98 2.72 14.78
N ASP A 505 -9.26 3.43 15.87
CA ASP A 505 -8.95 3.01 17.24
C ASP A 505 -9.91 3.63 18.28
N PHE A 506 -10.16 2.87 19.36
CA PHE A 506 -10.90 3.30 20.56
C PHE A 506 -10.02 4.06 21.58
N SER A 507 -8.73 4.27 21.29
CA SER A 507 -7.92 5.20 22.08
C SER A 507 -6.74 5.79 21.30
N THR A 508 -6.49 7.08 21.47
CA THR A 508 -5.20 7.70 21.09
C THR A 508 -4.12 7.53 22.17
N SER A 509 -4.45 6.95 23.32
CA SER A 509 -3.47 6.53 24.33
C SER A 509 -2.72 5.32 23.80
N GLY A 510 -1.64 5.59 23.06
CA GLY A 510 -0.89 4.60 22.29
C GLY A 510 -0.67 3.30 23.06
N TYR A 511 -1.00 2.18 22.41
CA TYR A 511 -0.83 0.84 22.94
C TYR A 511 0.56 0.71 23.56
N GLY A 512 0.60 0.56 24.88
CA GLY A 512 1.84 0.36 25.63
C GLY A 512 2.50 -0.91 25.11
N SER A 513 3.58 -0.73 24.34
CA SER A 513 4.31 -1.74 23.56
C SER A 513 3.91 -3.19 23.83
N ILE A 514 2.96 -3.72 23.03
CA ILE A 514 2.75 -5.17 22.97
C ILE A 514 4.07 -5.76 22.43
N SER A 515 4.74 -6.51 23.29
CA SER A 515 6.18 -6.74 23.18
C SER A 515 6.54 -7.68 22.01
N GLY A 516 7.05 -7.11 20.92
CA GLY A 516 7.68 -7.89 19.83
C GLY A 516 7.35 -7.43 18.42
N GLU A 517 6.28 -6.66 18.24
CA GLU A 517 5.74 -6.32 16.91
C GLU A 517 5.88 -4.84 16.53
N SER A 518 6.09 -4.59 15.23
CA SER A 518 6.09 -3.23 14.65
C SER A 518 4.65 -2.71 14.44
N HIS A 519 3.94 -2.48 15.54
CA HIS A 519 2.68 -1.74 15.55
C HIS A 519 2.90 -0.28 15.13
N VAL A 520 1.97 0.28 14.35
CA VAL A 520 1.99 1.68 13.92
C VAL A 520 0.60 2.28 14.17
N ASP A 521 0.45 2.99 15.29
CA ASP A 521 -0.80 3.68 15.67
C ASP A 521 -1.14 4.84 14.71
N PRO A 522 -2.38 5.36 14.67
CA PRO A 522 -2.78 6.39 13.69
C PRO A 522 -1.89 7.65 13.66
N ASN A 523 -1.27 8.06 14.77
CA ASN A 523 -0.32 9.18 14.79
C ASN A 523 1.01 8.78 14.15
N GLN A 524 1.47 7.56 14.43
CA GLN A 524 2.66 7.00 13.81
C GLN A 524 2.45 6.75 12.31
N VAL A 525 1.23 6.38 11.87
CA VAL A 525 0.87 6.29 10.45
C VAL A 525 1.03 7.65 9.78
N ALA A 526 0.52 8.72 10.39
CA ALA A 526 0.64 10.08 9.87
C ALA A 526 2.11 10.54 9.75
N GLU A 527 2.98 10.22 10.73
CA GLU A 527 4.41 10.53 10.62
C GLU A 527 5.15 9.64 9.59
N VAL A 528 4.80 8.35 9.43
CA VAL A 528 5.32 7.49 8.34
C VAL A 528 4.96 8.09 6.98
N THR A 529 3.70 8.47 6.78
CA THR A 529 3.22 9.14 5.57
C THR A 529 4.02 10.40 5.27
N LYS A 530 4.13 11.29 6.26
CA LYS A 530 4.85 12.57 6.15
C LYS A 530 6.34 12.40 5.86
N ASP A 531 7.01 11.42 6.48
CA ASP A 531 8.42 11.14 6.19
C ASP A 531 8.62 10.50 4.81
N THR A 532 7.66 9.70 4.34
CA THR A 532 7.72 9.16 2.97
C THR A 532 7.40 10.21 1.92
N LEU A 533 6.46 11.13 2.17
CA LEU A 533 6.22 12.30 1.32
C LEU A 533 7.50 13.14 1.13
N LYS A 534 8.27 13.38 2.21
CA LYS A 534 9.60 14.03 2.12
C LYS A 534 10.60 13.22 1.28
N LYS A 535 10.65 11.89 1.43
CA LYS A 535 11.56 11.03 0.64
C LYS A 535 11.27 11.12 -0.86
N VAL A 536 10.00 11.27 -1.25
CA VAL A 536 9.62 11.47 -2.67
C VAL A 536 9.65 12.94 -3.11
N GLY A 537 10.06 13.88 -2.25
CA GLY A 537 10.26 15.29 -2.61
C GLY A 537 9.01 16.17 -2.50
N ILE A 538 8.18 15.94 -1.48
CA ILE A 538 7.06 16.78 -1.05
C ILE A 538 7.37 17.28 0.37
N GLU A 539 7.42 18.60 0.58
CA GLU A 539 7.77 19.25 1.86
C GLU A 539 6.58 19.42 2.81
#